data_AF-A0A529Y9I7-F1
#
_entry.id   AF-A0A529Y9I7-F1
#
_cell.length_a   1.000
_cell.length_b   1.000
_cell.length_c   1.000
_cell.angle_alpha   90.00
_cell.angle_beta   90.00
_cell.angle_gamma   90.00
#
_symmetry.space_group_name_H-M   'P 1'
#
loop_
_entity.id
_entity.type
_entity.pdbx_description
1 polymer ?
#
loop_
_entity_poly.entity_id
_entity_poly.type
_entity_poly.pdbx_seq_one_letter_code
_entity_poly.pdbx_strand_id
1 'polypeptide(L)' 'QTLAEMETTKRENAFSDAKADPTVAAILARFPGAKIIDVRIPDVPDVEEAEAEVPVEPASDDDEI' A
#
# COMPACT_ATOMS: atom_id res chain seq x y z
N GLN A 1 -1.59 -22.82 20.16
CA GLN A 1 -0.66 -21.96 19.39
C GLN A 1 0.10 -21.09 20.34
N THR A 2 1.41 -21.02 20.16
CA THR A 2 2.28 -20.07 20.86
C THR A 2 2.18 -18.68 20.21
N LEU A 3 2.54 -17.62 20.95
CA LEU A 3 2.55 -16.24 20.42
C LEU A 3 3.38 -16.10 19.14
N ALA A 4 4.48 -16.84 19.02
CA ALA A 4 5.34 -16.83 17.84
C ALA A 4 4.66 -17.43 16.59
N GLU A 5 3.85 -18.47 16.76
CA GLU A 5 3.08 -19.07 15.65
C GLU A 5 1.98 -18.13 15.16
N MET A 6 1.33 -17.41 16.08
CA MET A 6 0.30 -16.42 15.74
C MET A 6 0.88 -15.26 14.94
N GLU A 7 2.05 -14.76 15.34
CA GLU A 7 2.73 -13.66 14.63
C GLU A 7 3.20 -14.07 13.24
N THR A 8 3.72 -15.30 13.11
CA THR A 8 4.13 -15.87 11.82
C THR A 8 2.94 -16.01 10.88
N THR A 9 1.84 -16.59 11.37
CA THR A 9 0.59 -16.73 10.61
C THR A 9 0.04 -15.37 10.17
N LYS A 10 0.05 -14.37 11.07
CA LYS A 10 -0.42 -13.02 10.76
C LYS A 10 0.41 -12.39 9.64
N ARG A 11 1.73 -12.55 9.70
CA ARG A 11 2.66 -12.04 8.67
C ARG A 11 2.42 -12.74 7.33
N GLU A 12 2.36 -14.06 7.30
CA GLU A 12 2.12 -14.83 6.07
C GLU A 12 0.77 -14.49 5.42
N ASN A 13 -0.28 -14.33 6.23
CA ASN A 13 -1.59 -13.90 5.76
C ASN A 13 -1.54 -12.49 5.17
N ALA A 14 -0.86 -11.55 5.84
CA ALA A 14 -0.71 -10.18 5.34
C ALA A 14 0.05 -10.13 4.00
N PHE A 15 1.11 -10.93 3.83
CA PHE A 15 1.82 -11.02 2.55
C PHE A 15 0.96 -11.65 1.45
N SER A 16 0.15 -12.65 1.80
CA SER A 16 -0.76 -13.30 0.85
C SER A 16 -1.85 -12.36 0.38
N ASP A 17 -2.43 -11.59 1.30
CA ASP A 17 -3.44 -10.57 1.05
C ASP A 17 -2.89 -9.45 0.15
N ALA A 18 -1.74 -8.87 0.53
CA ALA A 18 -1.08 -7.83 -0.25
C ALA A 18 -0.71 -8.29 -1.67
N LYS A 19 -0.43 -9.58 -1.87
CA LYS A 19 -0.14 -10.13 -3.20
C LYS A 19 -1.41 -10.37 -4.03
N ALA A 20 -2.54 -10.63 -3.38
CA ALA A 20 -3.84 -10.82 -4.01
C ALA A 20 -4.51 -9.49 -4.37
N ASP A 21 -4.09 -8.39 -3.76
CA ASP A 21 -4.59 -7.05 -4.06
C ASP A 21 -4.39 -6.68 -5.55
N PRO A 22 -5.47 -6.30 -6.27
CA PRO A 22 -5.40 -6.04 -7.70
C PRO A 22 -4.51 -4.85 -8.06
N THR A 23 -4.42 -3.84 -7.18
CA THR A 23 -3.58 -2.65 -7.38
C THR A 23 -2.10 -3.04 -7.25
N VAL A 24 -1.74 -3.78 -6.21
CA VAL A 24 -0.38 -4.29 -6.02
C VAL A 24 0.03 -5.20 -7.18
N ALA A 25 -0.86 -6.10 -7.63
CA ALA A 25 -0.61 -6.98 -8.77
C ALA A 25 -0.34 -6.18 -10.05
N ALA A 26 -1.11 -5.12 -10.33
CA ALA A 26 -0.89 -4.24 -11.48
C ALA A 26 0.47 -3.51 -11.40
N ILE A 27 0.85 -3.04 -10.22
CA ILE A 27 2.16 -2.40 -9.98
C ILE A 27 3.28 -3.41 -10.25
N LEU A 28 3.22 -4.62 -9.69
CA LEU A 28 4.24 -5.65 -9.91
C LEU A 28 4.36 -6.04 -11.38
N ALA A 29 3.25 -6.13 -12.11
CA ALA A 29 3.26 -6.42 -13.55
C ALA A 29 3.92 -5.31 -14.37
N ARG A 30 3.79 -4.05 -13.94
CA ARG A 30 4.42 -2.88 -14.59
C ARG A 30 5.94 -2.82 -14.35
N PHE A 31 6.43 -3.42 -13.27
CA PHE A 31 7.84 -3.40 -12.88
C PHE A 31 8.40 -4.83 -12.73
N PRO A 32 8.83 -5.48 -13.84
CA PRO A 32 9.42 -6.81 -13.79
C PRO A 32 10.63 -6.85 -12.84
N GLY A 33 10.59 -7.73 -11.84
CA GLY A 33 11.63 -7.84 -10.80
C GLY A 33 11.31 -7.09 -9.49
N ALA A 34 10.21 -6.34 -9.43
CA ALA A 34 9.69 -5.80 -8.18
C ALA A 34 9.26 -6.91 -7.21
N LYS A 35 9.37 -6.64 -5.91
CA LYS A 35 9.06 -7.59 -4.83
C LYS A 35 8.50 -6.86 -3.61
N ILE A 36 7.61 -7.54 -2.88
CA ILE A 36 7.08 -7.05 -1.60
C ILE A 36 8.12 -7.36 -0.52
N ILE A 37 8.64 -6.33 0.16
CA ILE A 37 9.67 -6.48 1.20
C ILE A 37 9.11 -6.40 2.62
N ASP A 38 8.00 -5.70 2.81
CA ASP A 38 7.39 -5.40 4.11
C ASP A 38 5.91 -5.13 3.89
N VAL A 39 5.06 -5.60 4.81
CA VAL A 39 3.62 -5.37 4.79
C VAL A 39 3.20 -4.86 6.16
N ARG A 40 2.65 -3.65 6.18
CA ARG A 40 2.12 -3.01 7.38
C ARG A 40 0.65 -2.69 7.14
N ILE A 41 -0.21 -3.39 7.86
CA ILE A 41 -1.65 -3.14 7.84
C ILE A 41 -1.94 -2.19 9.01
N PRO A 42 -2.19 -0.89 8.77
CA PRO A 42 -2.64 0.01 9.82
C PRO A 42 -4.04 -0.43 10.30
N ASP A 43 -4.30 -0.34 11.60
CA ASP A 43 -5.58 -0.70 12.23
C ASP A 43 -6.69 0.34 11.95
N VAL A 44 -6.55 1.10 10.86
CA VAL A 44 -7.59 2.04 10.43
C VAL A 44 -8.71 1.23 9.78
N PRO A 45 -9.97 1.48 10.15
CA PRO A 45 -11.09 0.84 9.48
C PRO A 45 -10.99 1.12 7.98
N ASP A 46 -11.17 0.07 7.20
CA ASP A 46 -11.13 0.03 5.73
C ASP A 46 -11.78 1.28 5.16
N VAL A 47 -10.96 2.26 4.80
CA VAL A 47 -11.41 3.40 4.01
C VAL A 47 -11.43 2.90 2.58
N GLU A 48 -12.58 2.35 2.18
CA GLU A 48 -12.95 2.10 0.79
C GLU A 48 -12.37 3.22 -0.08
N GLU A 49 -11.51 2.85 -1.02
CA GLU A 49 -11.14 3.64 -2.19
C GLU A 49 -11.02 5.14 -1.93
N ALA A 50 -10.00 5.54 -1.17
CA ALA A 50 -9.41 6.85 -1.43
C ALA A 50 -8.71 6.76 -2.78
N GLU A 51 -9.48 6.94 -3.86
CA GLU A 51 -9.00 7.60 -5.06
C GLU A 51 -8.00 8.65 -4.58
N ALA A 52 -6.73 8.44 -4.90
CA ALA A 52 -5.70 9.43 -4.66
C ALA A 52 -6.00 10.60 -5.61
N GLU A 53 -7.03 11.39 -5.31
CA GLU A 53 -7.11 12.79 -5.67
C GLU A 53 -5.91 13.44 -4.97
N VAL A 54 -4.78 13.40 -5.65
CA VAL A 54 -3.64 14.24 -5.35
C VAL A 54 -4.20 15.67 -5.34
N PRO A 55 -4.19 16.39 -4.21
CA PRO A 55 -4.59 17.78 -4.23
C PRO A 55 -3.51 18.51 -5.04
N VAL A 56 -3.84 18.88 -6.28
CA VAL A 56 -3.08 19.92 -6.98
C VAL A 56 -3.49 21.23 -6.33
N GLU A 57 -2.73 21.62 -5.31
CA GLU A 57 -2.76 22.98 -4.74
C GLU A 57 -1.60 23.81 -5.31
N PRO A 58 -1.75 25.14 -5.33
CA PRO A 58 -1.87 25.91 -6.57
C PRO A 58 -0.54 26.45 -7.07
N ALA A 59 -0.50 26.87 -8.35
CA ALA A 59 0.55 27.72 -8.87
C ALA A 59 0.51 29.09 -8.16
N SER A 60 1.18 29.19 -7.02
CA SER A 60 1.63 30.47 -6.48
C SER A 60 3.00 30.75 -7.09
N ASP A 61 3.03 31.67 -8.05
CA ASP A 61 4.14 32.60 -8.24
C ASP A 61 3.55 33.83 -8.94
N ASP A 62 2.87 34.64 -8.12
CA ASP A 62 2.80 36.08 -8.32
C ASP A 62 4.18 36.61 -7.90
N ASP A 63 5.12 36.72 -8.83
CA ASP A 63 6.33 37.53 -8.65
C ASP A 63 6.92 37.97 -10.02
N GLU A 64 6.81 39.27 -10.25
CA GLU A 64 7.66 40.18 -11.06
C GLU A 64 8.03 39.82 -12.52
N ILE A 65 7.45 40.54 -13.51
CA ILE A 65 8.13 41.57 -14.33
C ILE A 65 7.11 42.56 -14.95
#